data_AF-A0A705IQJ3-F1
#
_entry.id   AF-A0A705IQJ3-F1
#
_cell.length_a   1.000
_cell.length_b   1.000
_cell.length_c   1.000
_cell.angle_alpha   90.00
_cell.angle_beta   90.00
_cell.angle_gamma   90.00
#
_symmetry.space_group_name_H-M   'P 1'
#
loop_
_entity.id
_entity.type
_entity.pdbx_description
1 polymer ?
#
loop_
_entity_poly.entity_id
_entity_poly.type
_entity_poly.pdbx_seq_one_letter_code
_entity_poly.pdbx_strand_id
1 'polypeptide(L)' 'MMIYCARITAIGLFVADGLTDKMLITFDSNGPKDCLDYSLSLEPSFREESLMILPGDRLLLAGHDYLVTAV' A
#
# COMPACT_ATOMS: atom_id res chain seq x y z
N MET A 1 6.65 6.92 15.26
CA MET A 1 7.69 5.96 14.86
C MET A 1 7.27 5.36 13.52
N MET A 2 8.19 5.19 12.56
CA MET A 2 7.87 4.65 11.23
C MET A 2 7.95 3.11 11.28
N ILE A 3 6.90 2.39 10.87
CA ILE A 3 6.83 0.91 10.87
C ILE A 3 7.22 0.35 9.51
N TYR A 4 6.73 0.96 8.44
CA TYR A 4 6.93 0.53 7.06
C TYR A 4 6.93 1.74 6.14
N CYS A 5 7.85 1.77 5.18
CA CYS A 5 7.91 2.79 4.14
C CYS A 5 8.24 2.14 2.79
N ALA A 6 7.44 2.40 1.77
CA ALA A 6 7.66 1.89 0.43
C ALA A 6 7.48 2.98 -0.62
N ARG A 7 8.14 2.78 -1.76
CA ARG A 7 7.99 3.61 -2.95
C ARG A 7 7.05 2.92 -3.92
N ILE A 8 6.12 3.67 -4.51
CA ILE A 8 5.30 3.20 -5.62
C ILE A 8 6.18 3.18 -6.87
N THR A 9 6.34 2.01 -7.48
CA THR A 9 7.17 1.82 -8.68
C THR A 9 6.35 1.69 -9.96
N ALA A 10 5.11 1.20 -9.86
CA ALA A 10 4.17 1.11 -10.96
C ALA A 10 2.72 1.20 -10.46
N ILE A 11 1.82 1.52 -11.39
CA ILE A 11 0.37 1.57 -11.16
C ILE A 11 -0.28 0.62 -12.16
N GLY A 12 -1.02 -0.36 -11.65
CA GLY A 12 -1.78 -1.31 -12.47
C GLY A 12 -2.86 -0.64 -13.31
N LEU A 13 -3.18 -1.24 -14.46
CA LEU A 13 -4.15 -0.74 -15.42
C LEU A 13 -5.55 -0.54 -14.81
N PHE A 14 -5.95 -1.39 -13.88
CA PHE A 14 -7.29 -1.45 -13.29
C PHE A 14 -7.37 -0.88 -11.87
N VAL A 15 -6.31 -0.20 -11.40
CA VAL A 15 -6.31 0.41 -10.05
C VAL A 15 -7.43 1.42 -9.87
N ALA A 16 -7.75 2.18 -10.92
CA ALA A 16 -8.81 3.19 -10.88
C ALA A 16 -10.20 2.60 -10.61
N ASP A 17 -10.44 1.36 -11.04
CA ASP A 17 -11.71 0.66 -10.80
C ASP A 17 -11.88 0.39 -9.30
N GLY A 18 -10.82 -0.11 -8.63
CA GLY A 18 -10.82 -0.30 -7.18
C GLY A 18 -11.02 1.00 -6.41
N LEU A 19 -10.41 2.11 -6.87
CA LEU A 19 -10.59 3.43 -6.23
C LEU A 19 -12.03 3.92 -6.29
N THR A 20 -12.78 3.58 -7.35
CA THR A 20 -14.22 3.88 -7.45
C THR A 20 -15.01 3.21 -6.33
N ASP A 21 -14.58 2.01 -5.92
CA ASP A 21 -15.13 1.25 -4.80
C ASP A 21 -14.48 1.57 -3.45
N LYS A 22 -13.67 2.66 -3.37
CA LYS A 22 -12.90 3.07 -2.18
C LYS A 22 -11.94 1.99 -1.68
N MET A 23 -11.42 1.17 -2.59
CA MET A 23 -10.49 0.08 -2.32
C MET A 23 -9.17 0.34 -3.03
N LEU A 24 -8.06 0.09 -2.33
CA LEU A 24 -6.73 0.19 -2.91
C LEU A 24 -5.97 -1.09 -2.58
N ILE A 25 -5.48 -1.75 -3.62
CA ILE A 25 -4.65 -2.94 -3.49
C ILE A 25 -3.20 -2.54 -3.67
N THR A 26 -2.33 -3.00 -2.77
CA THR A 26 -0.89 -2.83 -2.86
C THR A 26 -0.23 -4.19 -2.97
N PHE A 27 0.82 -4.31 -3.79
CA PHE A 27 1.51 -5.58 -4.00
C PHE A 27 3.01 -5.37 -4.13
N ASP A 28 3.80 -6.39 -3.79
CA ASP A 28 5.25 -6.36 -4.05
C ASP A 28 5.50 -6.21 -5.56
N SER A 29 6.47 -5.38 -5.95
CA SER A 29 6.76 -5.12 -7.37
C SER A 29 7.19 -6.36 -8.16
N ASN A 30 7.63 -7.43 -7.51
CA ASN A 30 7.98 -8.71 -8.13
C ASN A 30 6.79 -9.69 -8.18
N GLY A 31 5.59 -9.22 -7.88
CA GLY A 31 4.37 -10.02 -7.87
C GLY A 31 3.95 -10.55 -9.26
N PRO A 32 3.02 -11.52 -9.29
CA PRO A 32 2.41 -12.00 -10.53
C PRO A 32 1.73 -10.88 -11.31
N LYS A 33 1.86 -10.89 -12.65
CA LYS A 33 1.36 -9.81 -13.51
C LYS A 33 -0.13 -9.54 -13.36
N ASP A 34 -0.93 -10.58 -13.23
CA ASP A 34 -2.37 -10.50 -12.99
C ASP A 34 -2.70 -9.76 -11.68
N CYS A 35 -1.92 -9.92 -10.61
CA CYS A 35 -2.06 -9.12 -9.40
C CYS A 35 -1.59 -7.67 -9.59
N LEU A 36 -0.48 -7.47 -10.32
CA LEU A 36 0.08 -6.14 -10.57
C LEU A 36 -0.86 -5.25 -11.41
N ASP A 37 -1.63 -5.83 -12.33
CA ASP A 37 -2.57 -5.09 -13.16
C ASP A 37 -3.71 -4.42 -12.34
N TYR A 38 -3.98 -4.86 -11.11
CA TYR A 38 -5.00 -4.30 -10.21
C TYR A 38 -4.45 -3.55 -8.99
N SER A 39 -3.13 -3.39 -8.86
CA SER A 39 -2.51 -2.88 -7.64
C SER A 39 -1.50 -1.77 -7.87
N LEU A 40 -1.16 -1.05 -6.80
CA LEU A 40 0.06 -0.27 -6.74
C LEU A 40 1.23 -1.21 -6.43
N SER A 41 2.19 -1.27 -7.35
CA SER A 41 3.44 -2.00 -7.13
C SER A 41 4.30 -1.21 -6.16
N LEU A 42 4.65 -1.84 -5.05
CA LEU A 42 5.46 -1.26 -3.98
C LEU A 42 6.83 -1.91 -3.95
N GLU A 43 7.85 -1.06 -3.78
CA GLU A 43 9.20 -1.47 -3.42
C GLU A 43 9.49 -0.98 -2.00
N PRO A 44 9.64 -1.88 -1.00
CA PRO A 44 9.93 -1.49 0.38
C PRO A 44 11.28 -0.77 0.48
N SER A 45 11.28 0.41 1.07
CA SER A 45 12.50 1.15 1.41
C SER A 45 12.92 0.94 2.88
N PHE A 46 11.95 0.66 3.74
CA PHE A 46 12.15 0.37 5.15
C PHE A 46 11.00 -0.51 5.65
N ARG A 47 11.34 -1.47 6.50
CA ARG A 47 10.37 -2.29 7.23
C ARG A 47 10.98 -2.67 8.57
N GLU A 48 10.28 -2.35 9.65
CA GLU A 48 10.63 -2.83 10.98
C GLU A 48 10.02 -4.21 11.20
N GLU A 49 10.85 -5.24 11.38
CA GLU A 49 10.39 -6.64 11.44
C GLU A 49 9.68 -7.00 12.74
N SER A 50 9.98 -6.27 13.82
CA SER A 50 9.45 -6.52 15.15
C SER A 50 8.08 -5.87 15.41
N LEU A 51 7.64 -5.00 14.51
CA LEU A 51 6.43 -4.19 14.68
C LEU A 51 5.35 -4.61 13.68
N MET A 52 4.10 -4.53 14.14
CA MET A 52 2.92 -4.76 13.31
C MET A 52 2.12 -3.48 13.17
N ILE A 53 1.43 -3.33 12.04
CA ILE A 53 0.43 -2.28 11.87
C ILE A 53 -0.76 -2.64 12.75
N LEU A 54 -1.27 -1.68 13.51
CA LEU A 54 -2.38 -1.83 14.44
C LEU A 54 -3.42 -0.72 14.25
N PRO A 55 -4.68 -0.94 14.69
CA PRO A 55 -5.65 0.15 14.79
C PRO A 55 -5.11 1.31 15.65
N GLY A 56 -5.26 2.54 15.17
CA GLY A 56 -4.68 3.74 15.76
C GLY A 56 -3.43 4.25 15.05
N ASP A 57 -2.75 3.41 14.27
CA ASP A 57 -1.61 3.81 13.44
C ASP A 57 -2.03 4.73 12.28
N ARG A 58 -1.03 5.34 11.63
CA ARG A 58 -1.22 6.26 10.50
C ARG A 58 -0.62 5.72 9.22
N LEU A 59 -1.38 5.82 8.13
CA LEU A 59 -0.91 5.62 6.77
C LEU A 59 -0.78 6.99 6.09
N LEU A 60 0.42 7.33 5.63
CA LEU A 60 0.64 8.51 4.80
C LEU A 60 0.77 8.08 3.33
N LEU A 61 -0.15 8.54 2.48
CA LEU A 61 -0.17 8.21 1.05
C LEU A 61 -0.38 9.49 0.23
N ALA A 62 0.56 9.82 -0.65
CA ALA A 62 0.50 11.01 -1.51
C ALA A 62 0.18 12.31 -0.73
N GLY A 63 0.78 12.49 0.45
CA GLY A 63 0.56 13.65 1.32
C GLY A 63 -0.74 13.63 2.14
N HIS A 64 -1.57 12.60 1.99
CA HIS A 64 -2.80 12.42 2.76
C HIS A 64 -2.54 11.48 3.94
N ASP A 65 -2.96 11.91 5.13
CA ASP A 65 -2.87 11.14 6.38
C ASP A 65 -4.19 10.41 6.63
N TYR A 66 -4.10 9.07 6.70
CA TYR A 66 -5.21 8.18 6.99
C TYR A 66 -5.01 7.49 8.33
N LEU A 67 -6.06 7.43 9.15
CA LEU A 67 -6.08 6.66 10.38
C LEU A 67 -6.41 5.20 10.06
N VAL A 68 -5.58 4.26 10.53
CA VAL A 68 -5.88 2.83 10.50
C VAL A 68 -6.95 2.54 11.55
N THR A 69 -8.13 2.11 11.12
CA THR A 69 -9.24 1.77 12.03
C THR A 69 -9.36 0.27 12.28
N ALA A 70 -8.82 -0.56 11.40
CA ALA A 70 -8.83 -2.03 11.46
C ALA A 70 -7.64 -2.60 10.65
N VAL A 71 -7.22 -3.83 10.99
CA VAL A 71 -6.15 -4.61 10.32
C VAL A 71 -6.61 -6.05 10.16
#